data_AF-A0A3E4U4P9-F1
#
_entry.id   AF-A0A3E4U4P9-F1
#
_cell.length_a   1.000
_cell.length_b   1.000
_cell.length_c   1.000
_cell.angle_alpha   90.00
_cell.angle_beta   90.00
_cell.angle_gamma   90.00
#
_symmetry.space_group_name_H-M   'P 1'
#
loop_
_entity.id
_entity.type
_entity.pdbx_description
1 polymer ?
#
loop_
_entity_poly.entity_id
_entity_poly.type
_entity_poly.pdbx_seq_one_letter_code
_entity_poly.pdbx_strand_id
1 'polypeptide(L)'
;MAKIDKADMSCARVKQYTASDVSKAERHNERKNETYENMNVIEERIPFNVHFKKPTAPTYMEQLKQMEAGGQVSLRGLRRDATLFNEIVIDVNTMYFERNGGYEYAKQFYEEAYRFIVEKFGADNVISAVMHADEINVAATEELGKEVYHYHLHAMVLPVVEKEILWSKRCKDEKLRGTVKEVVNQISHSKKWKSDIPLTDEKGKPLLRKNGKPMFRASYSILQDELFHYMTEQGFKGFQRGEYGSTAEHLTSLQYQIQQDKERLEKLQKRIQKEQVKYEPARHISKTLNEIDSMGQKTITGKMAISKEDYSQLTALAKEGITSRAEIKKFEQSANFYRQKYMDSANALERMKTKYNELKEKCRPFLEALEHFPEVAKLFTEKVKQLFSFKEAQERAEKEAREKERQERIKARRNKRGMER
;
A
#
# COMPACT_ATOMS: atom_id res chain seq x y z
N MET A 1 21.70 -15.66 -14.29
CA MET A 1 22.06 -14.80 -13.14
C MET A 1 21.23 -15.28 -11.97
N ALA A 2 21.86 -15.78 -10.91
CA ALA A 2 21.15 -16.18 -9.70
C ALA A 2 20.39 -14.96 -9.18
N LYS A 3 19.06 -15.06 -9.05
CA LYS A 3 18.28 -14.10 -8.26
C LYS A 3 18.88 -14.16 -6.86
N ILE A 4 19.43 -13.05 -6.39
CA ILE A 4 19.59 -12.87 -4.95
C ILE A 4 18.16 -12.73 -4.44
N ASP A 5 17.55 -13.84 -4.02
CA ASP A 5 16.26 -13.80 -3.34
C ASP A 5 16.48 -12.99 -2.07
N LYS A 6 16.00 -11.75 -2.08
CA LYS A 6 15.92 -10.96 -0.86
C LYS A 6 15.05 -11.76 0.10
N ALA A 7 15.52 -11.92 1.33
CA ALA A 7 14.73 -12.58 2.36
C ALA A 7 13.37 -11.87 2.52
N ASP A 8 12.30 -12.64 2.68
CA ASP A 8 11.02 -12.08 3.06
C ASP A 8 11.14 -11.51 4.47
N MET A 9 10.66 -10.28 4.66
CA MET A 9 10.72 -9.59 5.94
C MET A 9 9.32 -9.23 6.42
N SER A 10 9.07 -9.43 7.71
CA SER A 10 7.90 -8.87 8.38
C SER A 10 8.14 -7.41 8.75
N CYS A 11 7.07 -6.63 8.70
CA CYS A 11 7.01 -5.26 9.17
C CYS A 11 5.82 -5.09 10.13
N ALA A 12 6.08 -4.58 11.33
CA ALA A 12 5.09 -4.03 12.25
C ALA A 12 5.37 -2.55 12.50
N ARG A 13 4.52 -1.67 11.97
CA ARG A 13 4.70 -0.21 12.07
C ARG A 13 3.55 0.42 12.82
N VAL A 14 3.86 1.40 13.66
CA VAL A 14 2.87 2.21 14.37
C VAL A 14 2.76 3.57 13.70
N LYS A 15 1.54 3.92 13.27
CA LYS A 15 1.19 5.28 12.84
C LYS A 15 0.26 5.90 13.87
N GLN A 16 0.56 7.13 14.25
CA GLN A 16 -0.18 7.86 15.29
C GLN A 16 -1.23 8.76 14.65
N TYR A 17 -2.41 8.83 15.27
CA TYR A 17 -3.47 9.73 14.85
C TYR A 17 -4.02 10.55 16.01
N THR A 18 -4.22 11.83 15.73
CA THR A 18 -4.97 12.78 16.55
C THR A 18 -6.46 12.72 16.18
N ALA A 19 -7.28 13.52 16.86
CA ALA A 19 -8.70 13.64 16.50
C ALA A 19 -8.96 14.19 15.09
N SER A 20 -8.05 15.01 14.54
CA SER A 20 -8.27 15.72 13.27
C SER A 20 -7.94 14.89 12.03
N ASP A 21 -7.03 13.92 12.14
CA ASP A 21 -6.51 13.13 11.01
C ASP A 21 -6.96 11.66 10.99
N VAL A 22 -7.48 11.12 12.11
CA VAL A 22 -7.98 9.74 12.18
C VAL A 22 -9.08 9.43 11.16
N SER A 23 -9.89 10.43 10.78
CA SER A 23 -10.97 10.22 9.80
C SER A 23 -10.45 9.79 8.42
N LYS A 24 -9.23 10.21 8.04
CA LYS A 24 -8.61 9.78 6.77
C LYS A 24 -8.23 8.30 6.83
N ALA A 25 -7.66 7.86 7.96
CA ALA A 25 -7.31 6.47 8.20
C ALA A 25 -8.56 5.59 8.23
N GLU A 26 -9.63 6.03 8.89
CA GLU A 26 -10.90 5.32 8.90
C GLU A 26 -11.46 5.10 7.51
N ARG A 27 -11.57 6.16 6.69
CA ARG A 27 -12.13 6.00 5.34
C ARG A 27 -11.26 5.12 4.44
N HIS A 28 -9.95 5.15 4.63
CA HIS A 28 -9.02 4.26 3.94
C HIS A 28 -9.22 2.80 4.36
N ASN A 29 -9.22 2.52 5.67
CA ASN A 29 -9.24 1.17 6.21
C ASN A 29 -10.60 0.49 5.99
N GLU A 30 -11.67 1.25 6.21
CA GLU A 30 -13.06 0.77 6.07
C GLU A 30 -13.61 0.93 4.65
N ARG A 31 -12.77 1.32 3.68
CA ARG A 31 -13.13 1.54 2.27
C ARG A 31 -14.38 2.43 2.10
N LYS A 32 -14.43 3.55 2.83
CA LYS A 32 -15.52 4.54 2.79
C LYS A 32 -15.25 5.72 1.84
N ASN A 33 -14.14 5.72 1.11
CA ASN A 33 -13.89 6.76 0.12
C ASN A 33 -14.65 6.43 -1.18
N GLU A 34 -15.12 7.47 -1.86
CA GLU A 34 -15.69 7.34 -3.22
C GLU A 34 -14.61 7.19 -4.28
N THR A 35 -13.42 7.75 -4.03
CA THR A 35 -12.25 7.66 -4.91
C THR A 35 -11.00 7.43 -4.09
N TYR A 36 -10.07 6.62 -4.62
CA TYR A 36 -8.84 6.25 -3.94
C TYR A 36 -7.64 6.89 -4.63
N GLU A 37 -6.77 7.53 -3.84
CA GLU A 37 -5.48 8.04 -4.34
C GLU A 37 -4.55 6.88 -4.73
N ASN A 38 -4.67 5.74 -4.05
CA ASN A 38 -3.95 4.52 -4.41
C ASN A 38 -4.61 3.87 -5.63
N MET A 39 -4.03 4.09 -6.81
CA MET A 39 -4.50 3.49 -8.08
C MET A 39 -4.41 1.96 -8.10
N ASN A 40 -3.80 1.33 -7.10
CA ASN A 40 -3.69 -0.12 -7.00
C ASN A 40 -4.91 -0.77 -6.31
N VAL A 41 -5.82 0.01 -5.73
CA VAL A 41 -7.07 -0.53 -5.15
C VAL A 41 -8.00 -0.97 -6.26
N ILE A 42 -8.46 -2.23 -6.20
CA ILE A 42 -9.41 -2.83 -7.13
C ILE A 42 -10.76 -2.96 -6.42
N GLU A 43 -11.73 -2.14 -6.81
CA GLU A 43 -13.04 -2.03 -6.14
C GLU A 43 -13.78 -3.37 -6.08
N GLU A 44 -13.70 -4.16 -7.16
CA GLU A 44 -14.32 -5.48 -7.25
C GLU A 44 -13.76 -6.49 -6.23
N ARG A 45 -12.59 -6.20 -5.66
CA ARG A 45 -11.95 -7.03 -4.63
C ARG A 45 -12.16 -6.55 -3.21
N ILE A 46 -12.75 -5.38 -2.98
CA ILE A 46 -13.11 -4.92 -1.63
C ILE A 46 -13.87 -6.00 -0.82
N PRO A 47 -14.81 -6.79 -1.40
CA PRO A 47 -15.47 -7.88 -0.68
C PRO A 47 -14.55 -8.99 -0.14
N PHE A 48 -13.31 -9.08 -0.63
CA PHE A 48 -12.30 -10.04 -0.16
C PHE A 48 -11.51 -9.50 1.04
N ASN A 49 -11.65 -8.24 1.42
CA ASN A 49 -11.08 -7.72 2.66
C ASN A 49 -11.69 -8.46 3.85
N VAL A 50 -10.89 -8.75 4.86
CA VAL A 50 -11.32 -9.54 6.03
C VAL A 50 -11.24 -8.69 7.27
N HIS A 51 -12.40 -8.39 7.84
CA HIS A 51 -12.50 -7.76 9.16
C HIS A 51 -12.42 -8.82 10.26
N PHE A 52 -11.31 -8.84 10.99
CA PHE A 52 -11.20 -9.60 12.24
C PHE A 52 -11.86 -8.87 13.40
N LYS A 53 -11.89 -7.53 13.34
CA LYS A 53 -12.67 -6.67 14.25
C LYS A 53 -13.30 -5.54 13.45
N LYS A 54 -14.63 -5.39 13.54
CA LYS A 54 -15.34 -4.25 12.97
C LYS A 54 -15.55 -3.15 14.03
N PRO A 55 -15.56 -1.88 13.63
CA PRO A 55 -16.00 -0.78 14.48
C PRO A 55 -17.42 -1.02 14.98
N THR A 56 -17.69 -0.60 16.22
CA THR A 56 -19.03 -0.69 16.83
C THR A 56 -19.84 0.60 16.68
N ALA A 57 -19.23 1.67 16.18
CA ALA A 57 -19.88 2.94 15.88
C ALA A 57 -19.61 3.36 14.42
N PRO A 58 -20.40 4.30 13.86
CA PRO A 58 -20.22 4.77 12.49
C PRO A 58 -18.82 5.34 12.22
N THR A 59 -18.17 5.93 13.21
CA THR A 59 -16.78 6.41 13.15
C THR A 59 -15.93 5.95 14.33
N TYR A 60 -14.61 5.87 14.13
CA TYR A 60 -13.64 5.57 15.19
C TYR A 60 -13.70 6.60 16.33
N MET A 61 -13.92 7.87 15.99
CA MET A 61 -14.08 8.95 16.98
C MET A 61 -15.36 8.81 17.79
N GLU A 62 -16.47 8.43 17.18
CA GLU A 62 -17.72 8.17 17.91
C GLU A 62 -17.58 6.97 18.83
N GLN A 63 -16.92 5.90 18.39
CA GLN A 63 -16.64 4.75 19.25
C GLN A 63 -15.79 5.17 20.46
N LEU A 64 -14.72 5.95 20.25
CA LEU A 64 -13.91 6.47 21.35
C LEU A 64 -14.74 7.32 22.32
N LYS A 65 -15.63 8.18 21.83
CA LYS A 65 -16.53 8.98 22.68
C LYS A 65 -17.48 8.12 23.49
N GLN A 66 -18.02 7.04 22.91
CA GLN A 66 -18.86 6.08 23.63
C GLN A 66 -18.06 5.37 24.73
N MET A 67 -16.84 4.94 24.42
CA MET A 67 -15.94 4.30 25.40
C MET A 67 -15.55 5.24 26.54
N GLU A 68 -15.33 6.53 26.23
CA GLU A 68 -15.07 7.57 27.25
C GLU A 68 -16.31 7.80 28.13
N ALA A 69 -17.49 7.95 27.52
CA ALA A 69 -18.75 8.14 28.25
C ALA A 69 -19.10 6.93 29.13
N GLY A 70 -18.76 5.73 28.67
CA GLY A 70 -18.92 4.47 29.42
C GLY A 70 -17.84 4.24 30.48
N GLY A 71 -16.87 5.14 30.64
CA GLY A 71 -15.79 5.01 31.63
C GLY A 71 -14.74 3.94 31.31
N GLN A 72 -14.77 3.35 30.11
CA GLN A 72 -13.81 2.33 29.68
C GLN A 72 -12.43 2.93 29.43
N VAL A 73 -12.38 4.17 28.93
CA VAL A 73 -11.15 4.94 28.70
C VAL A 73 -11.30 6.36 29.22
N SER A 74 -10.18 7.00 29.53
CA SER A 74 -10.13 8.39 30.00
C SER A 74 -9.24 9.24 29.10
N LEU A 75 -9.80 10.34 28.57
CA LEU A 75 -9.04 11.39 27.88
C LEU A 75 -8.64 12.54 28.83
N ARG A 76 -8.96 12.41 30.13
CA ARG A 76 -8.77 13.48 31.10
C ARG A 76 -7.32 13.93 31.20
N GLY A 77 -7.08 15.23 31.05
CA GLY A 77 -5.75 15.82 31.14
C GLY A 77 -4.89 15.61 29.90
N LEU A 78 -5.44 15.09 28.80
CA LEU A 78 -4.80 15.13 27.50
C LEU A 78 -4.93 16.53 26.89
N ARG A 79 -3.91 16.93 26.13
CA ARG A 79 -3.96 18.16 25.32
C ARG A 79 -4.90 17.96 24.13
N ARG A 80 -5.38 19.05 23.53
CA ARG A 80 -6.25 19.00 22.34
C ARG A 80 -5.60 18.33 21.13
N ASP A 81 -4.27 18.45 21.02
CA ASP A 81 -3.46 17.87 19.94
C ASP A 81 -2.90 16.48 20.28
N ALA A 82 -3.38 15.85 21.36
CA ALA A 82 -2.87 14.55 21.77
C ALA A 82 -3.19 13.47 20.71
N THR A 83 -2.23 12.59 20.49
CA THR A 83 -2.45 11.33 19.77
C THR A 83 -3.44 10.48 20.57
N LEU A 84 -4.54 10.08 19.93
CA LEU A 84 -5.62 9.30 20.53
C LEU A 84 -5.58 7.84 20.07
N PHE A 85 -5.18 7.60 18.82
CA PHE A 85 -5.16 6.27 18.21
C PHE A 85 -3.77 5.92 17.71
N ASN A 86 -3.50 4.62 17.68
CA ASN A 86 -2.41 4.03 16.93
C ASN A 86 -2.98 3.09 15.89
N GLU A 87 -2.52 3.21 14.65
CA GLU A 87 -2.70 2.19 13.63
C GLU A 87 -1.45 1.32 13.59
N ILE A 88 -1.64 0.04 13.84
CA ILE A 88 -0.62 -0.99 13.67
C ILE A 88 -0.79 -1.53 12.26
N VAL A 89 0.20 -1.27 11.40
CA VAL A 89 0.28 -1.84 10.05
C VAL A 89 1.20 -3.04 10.12
N ILE A 90 0.67 -4.23 9.81
CA ILE A 90 1.43 -5.47 9.74
C ILE A 90 1.49 -5.95 8.29
N ASP A 91 2.69 -6.21 7.82
CA ASP A 91 2.95 -6.53 6.42
C ASP A 91 4.11 -7.55 6.27
N VAL A 92 4.07 -8.33 5.19
CA VAL A 92 5.15 -9.23 4.73
C VAL A 92 5.21 -9.13 3.20
N ASN A 93 6.40 -9.30 2.62
CA ASN A 93 6.59 -9.27 1.16
C ASN A 93 5.52 -10.07 0.40
N THR A 94 4.93 -9.49 -0.65
CA THR A 94 3.85 -10.13 -1.44
C THR A 94 4.18 -11.55 -1.89
N MET A 95 5.43 -11.78 -2.31
CA MET A 95 5.87 -13.08 -2.80
C MET A 95 5.89 -14.16 -1.71
N TYR A 96 5.98 -13.79 -0.43
CA TYR A 96 5.84 -14.72 0.69
C TYR A 96 4.46 -15.39 0.64
N PHE A 97 3.39 -14.61 0.52
CA PHE A 97 2.03 -15.15 0.45
C PHE A 97 1.81 -15.94 -0.85
N GLU A 98 2.28 -15.43 -1.99
CA GLU A 98 2.16 -16.15 -3.26
C GLU A 98 2.79 -17.56 -3.22
N ARG A 99 3.91 -17.73 -2.50
CA ARG A 99 4.58 -19.04 -2.36
C ARG A 99 3.89 -19.98 -1.37
N ASN A 100 3.13 -19.46 -0.41
CA ASN A 100 2.58 -20.24 0.70
C ASN A 100 1.07 -20.50 0.62
N GLY A 101 0.43 -20.21 -0.52
CA GLY A 101 -1.00 -20.51 -0.74
C GLY A 101 -1.89 -19.29 -0.98
N GLY A 102 -1.28 -18.10 -1.10
CA GLY A 102 -1.96 -16.87 -1.47
C GLY A 102 -2.98 -16.42 -0.42
N TYR A 103 -4.18 -16.08 -0.87
CA TYR A 103 -5.23 -15.43 -0.07
C TYR A 103 -5.64 -16.20 1.20
N GLU A 104 -5.83 -17.52 1.11
CA GLU A 104 -6.26 -18.31 2.28
C GLU A 104 -5.15 -18.44 3.32
N TYR A 105 -3.89 -18.54 2.89
CA TYR A 105 -2.75 -18.49 3.81
C TYR A 105 -2.60 -17.11 4.45
N ALA A 106 -2.80 -16.03 3.68
CA ALA A 106 -2.78 -14.67 4.19
C ALA A 106 -3.86 -14.45 5.26
N LYS A 107 -5.09 -14.96 5.06
CA LYS A 107 -6.15 -14.90 6.08
C LYS A 107 -5.71 -15.49 7.42
N GLN A 108 -5.18 -16.71 7.39
CA GLN A 108 -4.71 -17.41 8.59
C GLN A 108 -3.57 -16.64 9.26
N PHE A 109 -2.60 -16.17 8.47
CA PHE A 109 -1.50 -15.35 8.96
C PHE A 109 -2.01 -14.09 9.68
N TYR A 110 -2.90 -13.33 9.04
CA TYR A 110 -3.37 -12.07 9.62
C TYR A 110 -4.42 -12.26 10.73
N GLU A 111 -5.08 -13.42 10.80
CA GLU A 111 -5.88 -13.79 11.96
C GLU A 111 -5.00 -13.97 13.21
N GLU A 112 -3.88 -14.70 13.09
CA GLU A 112 -2.94 -14.83 14.21
C GLU A 112 -2.24 -13.51 14.54
N ALA A 113 -1.92 -12.69 13.53
CA ALA A 113 -1.40 -11.34 13.76
C ALA A 113 -2.42 -10.45 14.51
N TYR A 114 -3.73 -10.62 14.24
CA TYR A 114 -4.79 -9.96 15.01
C TYR A 114 -4.84 -10.46 16.45
N ARG A 115 -4.68 -11.77 16.70
CA ARG A 115 -4.62 -12.32 18.07
C ARG A 115 -3.43 -11.76 18.86
N PHE A 116 -2.26 -11.63 18.21
CA PHE A 116 -1.11 -10.93 18.80
C PHE A 116 -1.44 -9.48 19.20
N ILE A 117 -2.15 -8.73 18.34
CA ILE A 117 -2.60 -7.37 18.66
C ILE A 117 -3.58 -7.38 19.85
N VAL A 118 -4.50 -8.33 19.91
CA VAL A 118 -5.43 -8.49 21.04
C VAL A 118 -4.68 -8.77 22.34
N GLU A 119 -3.68 -9.65 22.33
CA GLU A 119 -2.83 -9.93 23.50
C GLU A 119 -2.08 -8.68 23.97
N LYS A 120 -1.54 -7.90 23.02
CA LYS A 120 -0.74 -6.72 23.34
C LYS A 120 -1.55 -5.52 23.81
N PHE A 121 -2.76 -5.33 23.29
CA PHE A 121 -3.58 -4.13 23.55
C PHE A 121 -4.80 -4.40 24.42
N GLY A 122 -5.25 -5.65 24.52
CA GLY A 122 -6.56 -6.01 25.07
C GLY A 122 -7.65 -5.85 24.02
N ALA A 123 -8.55 -6.84 23.93
CA ALA A 123 -9.60 -6.88 22.90
C ALA A 123 -10.48 -5.63 22.86
N ASP A 124 -10.78 -5.06 24.04
CA ASP A 124 -11.63 -3.87 24.18
C ASP A 124 -10.96 -2.60 23.65
N ASN A 125 -9.62 -2.58 23.58
CA ASN A 125 -8.86 -1.43 23.07
C ASN A 125 -8.62 -1.51 21.56
N VAL A 126 -9.08 -2.58 20.88
CA VAL A 126 -9.02 -2.70 19.42
C VAL A 126 -10.32 -2.18 18.81
N ILE A 127 -10.22 -1.07 18.09
CA ILE A 127 -11.36 -0.40 17.44
C ILE A 127 -11.73 -1.10 16.14
N SER A 128 -10.73 -1.40 15.31
CA SER A 128 -10.88 -2.08 14.03
C SER A 128 -9.63 -2.91 13.72
N ALA A 129 -9.80 -4.02 13.02
CA ALA A 129 -8.70 -4.81 12.47
C ALA A 129 -9.17 -5.42 11.14
N VAL A 130 -8.56 -4.97 10.04
CA VAL A 130 -8.94 -5.35 8.68
C VAL A 130 -7.71 -5.72 7.84
N MET A 131 -7.75 -6.92 7.26
CA MET A 131 -6.83 -7.32 6.20
C MET A 131 -7.33 -6.75 4.88
N HIS A 132 -6.51 -5.96 4.22
CA HIS A 132 -6.73 -5.54 2.83
C HIS A 132 -6.21 -6.63 1.88
N ALA A 133 -7.02 -6.98 0.89
CA ALA A 133 -6.78 -8.03 -0.11
C ALA A 133 -7.23 -7.59 -1.52
N ASP A 134 -7.38 -6.29 -1.68
CA ASP A 134 -7.92 -5.57 -2.83
C ASP A 134 -6.86 -4.70 -3.53
N GLU A 135 -5.60 -4.73 -3.08
CA GLU A 135 -4.53 -3.94 -3.67
C GLU A 135 -3.68 -4.79 -4.61
N ILE A 136 -3.61 -4.45 -5.90
CA ILE A 136 -2.79 -5.16 -6.87
C ILE A 136 -1.31 -4.81 -6.70
N ASN A 137 -0.44 -5.82 -6.67
CA ASN A 137 0.99 -5.61 -6.76
C ASN A 137 1.41 -5.67 -8.24
N VAL A 138 1.57 -4.49 -8.86
CA VAL A 138 1.92 -4.38 -10.28
C VAL A 138 3.24 -5.09 -10.60
N ALA A 139 4.26 -4.91 -9.76
CA ALA A 139 5.58 -5.50 -10.00
C ALA A 139 5.53 -7.03 -9.96
N ALA A 140 4.85 -7.61 -8.97
CA ALA A 140 4.68 -9.06 -8.86
C ALA A 140 3.77 -9.61 -9.98
N THR A 141 2.74 -8.85 -10.36
CA THR A 141 1.83 -9.21 -11.45
C THR A 141 2.57 -9.33 -12.79
N GLU A 142 3.43 -8.37 -13.10
CA GLU A 142 4.23 -8.41 -14.33
C GLU A 142 5.32 -9.48 -14.28
N GLU A 143 5.91 -9.72 -13.11
CA GLU A 143 6.93 -10.76 -12.93
C GLU A 143 6.34 -12.17 -13.15
N LEU A 144 5.13 -12.43 -12.64
CA LEU A 144 4.49 -13.74 -12.72
C LEU A 144 3.56 -13.90 -13.93
N GLY A 145 3.23 -12.82 -14.64
CA GLY A 145 2.31 -12.84 -15.79
C GLY A 145 0.86 -13.18 -15.43
N LYS A 146 0.47 -13.02 -14.16
CA LYS A 146 -0.88 -13.23 -13.62
C LYS A 146 -1.17 -12.14 -12.59
N GLU A 147 -2.44 -11.83 -12.33
CA GLU A 147 -2.79 -10.88 -11.26
C GLU A 147 -2.32 -11.38 -9.89
N VAL A 148 -1.59 -10.52 -9.19
CA VAL A 148 -1.04 -10.78 -7.85
C VAL A 148 -1.45 -9.65 -6.93
N TYR A 149 -2.01 -10.00 -5.77
CA TYR A 149 -2.53 -9.04 -4.81
C TYR A 149 -1.63 -8.96 -3.58
N HIS A 150 -1.52 -7.76 -3.05
CA HIS A 150 -0.82 -7.45 -1.83
C HIS A 150 -1.78 -7.56 -0.65
N TYR A 151 -1.36 -8.30 0.37
CA TYR A 151 -2.09 -8.47 1.62
C TYR A 151 -1.36 -7.73 2.72
N HIS A 152 -2.10 -6.98 3.55
CA HIS A 152 -1.58 -6.37 4.76
C HIS A 152 -2.71 -6.08 5.74
N LEU A 153 -2.38 -5.99 7.02
CA LEU A 153 -3.34 -5.75 8.11
C LEU A 153 -3.21 -4.33 8.63
N HIS A 154 -4.34 -3.61 8.69
CA HIS A 154 -4.48 -2.39 9.47
C HIS A 154 -5.26 -2.70 10.74
N ALA A 155 -4.67 -2.45 11.91
CA ALA A 155 -5.36 -2.54 13.18
C ALA A 155 -5.35 -1.18 13.90
N MET A 156 -6.54 -0.60 14.07
CA MET A 156 -6.73 0.64 14.80
C MET A 156 -6.94 0.33 16.29
N VAL A 157 -6.04 0.81 17.14
CA VAL A 157 -6.02 0.53 18.58
C VAL A 157 -5.89 1.79 19.43
N LEU A 158 -6.42 1.74 20.65
CA LEU A 158 -6.24 2.77 21.66
C LEU A 158 -5.02 2.41 22.54
N PRO A 159 -4.01 3.30 22.68
CA PRO A 159 -2.86 3.05 23.56
C PRO A 159 -3.23 3.34 25.02
N VAL A 160 -4.07 2.48 25.60
CA VAL A 160 -4.53 2.61 26.99
C VAL A 160 -3.47 2.08 27.95
N VAL A 161 -3.27 2.81 29.05
CA VAL A 161 -2.47 2.40 30.21
C VAL A 161 -3.24 2.70 31.49
N GLU A 162 -3.06 1.85 32.49
CA GLU A 162 -3.53 2.16 33.84
C GLU A 162 -2.72 3.32 34.42
N LYS A 163 -3.43 4.27 35.02
CA LYS A 163 -2.82 5.41 35.68
C LYS A 163 -3.49 5.65 37.02
N GLU A 164 -2.67 5.58 38.05
CA GLU A 164 -3.03 6.04 39.39
C GLU A 164 -3.09 7.58 39.42
N ILE A 165 -4.20 8.07 39.94
CA ILE A 165 -4.44 9.49 40.18
C ILE A 165 -4.34 9.66 41.68
N LEU A 166 -3.34 10.44 42.12
CA LEU A 166 -3.07 10.64 43.54
C LEU A 166 -3.90 11.79 44.11
N TRP A 167 -4.22 11.72 45.41
CA TRP A 167 -4.79 12.85 46.13
C TRP A 167 -3.85 14.06 46.10
N SER A 168 -4.43 15.24 45.83
CA SER A 168 -3.65 16.46 45.71
C SER A 168 -2.97 16.84 47.03
N LYS A 169 -1.84 17.54 46.94
CA LYS A 169 -1.17 18.13 48.12
C LYS A 169 -2.05 19.12 48.89
N ARG A 170 -3.17 19.58 48.29
CA ARG A 170 -4.15 20.49 48.88
C ARG A 170 -5.36 19.76 49.49
N CYS A 171 -5.35 18.42 49.58
CA CYS A 171 -6.41 17.67 50.24
C CYS A 171 -6.53 18.09 51.72
N LYS A 172 -7.75 18.25 52.23
CA LYS A 172 -8.00 18.65 53.62
C LYS A 172 -7.56 17.55 54.60
N ASP A 173 -7.81 16.29 54.25
CA ASP A 173 -7.31 15.16 55.02
C ASP A 173 -5.84 14.92 54.68
N GLU A 174 -4.97 15.11 55.67
CA GLU A 174 -3.53 14.98 55.51
C GLU A 174 -3.11 13.53 55.24
N LYS A 175 -3.84 12.55 55.79
CA LYS A 175 -3.53 11.12 55.63
C LYS A 175 -3.76 10.63 54.21
N LEU A 176 -4.63 11.30 53.45
CA LEU A 176 -4.94 10.93 52.07
C LEU A 176 -3.92 11.52 51.07
N ARG A 177 -3.20 12.60 51.40
CA ARG A 177 -2.30 13.28 50.45
C ARG A 177 -1.25 12.32 49.88
N GLY A 178 -1.13 12.26 48.55
CA GLY A 178 -0.16 11.38 47.87
C GLY A 178 -0.56 9.90 47.79
N THR A 179 -1.65 9.48 48.43
CA THR A 179 -2.22 8.14 48.25
C THR A 179 -3.04 8.07 46.96
N VAL A 180 -3.27 6.86 46.45
CA VAL A 180 -4.09 6.62 45.24
C VAL A 180 -5.54 7.01 45.53
N LYS A 181 -6.03 8.01 44.79
CA LYS A 181 -7.42 8.45 44.82
C LYS A 181 -8.30 7.58 43.94
N GLU A 182 -7.82 7.28 42.73
CA GLU A 182 -8.51 6.45 41.75
C GLU A 182 -7.50 5.93 40.71
N VAL A 183 -7.83 4.80 40.08
CA VAL A 183 -7.10 4.28 38.92
C VAL A 183 -7.95 4.51 37.69
N VAL A 184 -7.35 5.09 36.64
CA VAL A 184 -8.03 5.37 35.37
C VAL A 184 -7.32 4.71 34.21
N ASN A 185 -8.09 4.21 33.25
CA ASN A 185 -7.60 3.69 31.97
C ASN A 185 -7.33 4.85 31.02
N GLN A 186 -6.16 5.48 31.13
CA GLN A 186 -5.82 6.67 30.36
C GLN A 186 -5.20 6.31 29.01
N ILE A 187 -5.62 6.99 27.94
CA ILE A 187 -4.88 6.96 26.67
C ILE A 187 -3.53 7.65 26.83
N SER A 188 -2.44 6.93 26.57
CA SER A 188 -1.08 7.46 26.64
C SER A 188 -0.13 6.71 25.72
N HIS A 189 0.13 7.28 24.55
CA HIS A 189 1.08 6.72 23.58
C HIS A 189 2.48 6.53 24.19
N SER A 190 3.06 7.59 24.79
CA SER A 190 4.43 7.54 25.32
C SER A 190 4.63 6.51 26.42
N LYS A 191 3.61 6.29 27.27
CA LYS A 191 3.66 5.26 28.31
C LYS A 191 3.43 3.86 27.76
N LYS A 192 2.47 3.68 26.85
CA LYS A 192 2.21 2.38 26.21
C LYS A 192 3.44 1.83 25.50
N TRP A 193 4.26 2.73 24.97
CA TRP A 193 5.50 2.41 24.28
C TRP A 193 6.75 2.82 25.07
N LYS A 194 6.74 2.78 26.40
CA LYS A 194 7.98 3.00 27.15
C LYS A 194 8.87 1.76 27.02
N SER A 195 10.07 1.92 26.49
CA SER A 195 11.07 0.85 26.45
C SER A 195 11.96 0.92 27.67
N ASP A 196 12.08 -0.20 28.38
CA ASP A 196 12.97 -0.38 29.52
C ASP A 196 14.18 -1.28 29.18
N ILE A 197 14.37 -1.64 27.89
CA ILE A 197 15.46 -2.49 27.42
C ILE A 197 16.66 -1.62 27.00
N PRO A 198 17.81 -1.68 27.69
CA PRO A 198 18.98 -0.89 27.31
C PRO A 198 19.56 -1.34 25.96
N LEU A 199 20.07 -0.39 25.18
CA LEU A 199 20.86 -0.67 23.98
C LEU A 199 22.28 -1.04 24.41
N THR A 200 22.84 -2.13 23.91
CA THR A 200 24.17 -2.60 24.31
C THR A 200 25.18 -2.55 23.16
N ASP A 201 26.46 -2.41 23.46
CA ASP A 201 27.56 -2.61 22.51
C ASP A 201 27.79 -4.11 22.20
N GLU A 202 28.74 -4.41 21.32
CA GLU A 202 29.14 -5.78 20.94
C GLU A 202 29.63 -6.63 22.13
N LYS A 203 29.93 -6.01 23.26
CA LYS A 203 30.39 -6.65 24.51
C LYS A 203 29.29 -6.70 25.57
N GLY A 204 28.05 -6.36 25.22
CA GLY A 204 26.89 -6.40 26.11
C GLY A 204 26.79 -5.23 27.11
N LYS A 205 27.60 -4.17 26.98
CA LYS A 205 27.55 -3.01 27.88
C LYS A 205 26.54 -1.96 27.39
N PRO A 206 25.73 -1.34 28.27
CA PRO A 206 24.78 -0.31 27.87
C PRO A 206 25.44 0.90 27.19
N LEU A 207 24.96 1.26 26.00
CA LEU A 207 25.33 2.49 25.32
C LEU A 207 24.73 3.69 26.08
N LEU A 208 25.53 4.73 26.25
CA LEU A 208 25.15 5.94 26.96
C LEU A 208 24.98 7.12 25.99
N ARG A 209 24.02 7.99 26.28
CA ARG A 209 23.86 9.29 25.62
C ARG A 209 24.98 10.24 26.08
N LYS A 210 25.15 11.36 25.36
CA LYS A 210 26.10 12.45 25.72
C LYS A 210 25.95 12.99 27.15
N ASN A 211 24.78 12.82 27.76
CA ASN A 211 24.48 13.25 29.13
C ASN A 211 24.66 12.13 30.19
N GLY A 212 25.31 11.02 29.84
CA GLY A 212 25.59 9.89 30.73
C GLY A 212 24.41 8.96 31.01
N LYS A 213 23.20 9.24 30.47
CA LYS A 213 22.03 8.36 30.65
C LYS A 213 22.04 7.19 29.67
N PRO A 214 21.60 5.98 30.06
CA PRO A 214 21.47 4.85 29.15
C PRO A 214 20.58 5.15 27.94
N MET A 215 20.98 4.64 26.79
CA MET A 215 20.14 4.53 25.60
C MET A 215 19.30 3.26 25.72
N PHE A 216 18.04 3.34 25.30
CA PHE A 216 17.10 2.22 25.32
C PHE A 216 16.71 1.87 23.88
N ARG A 217 16.42 0.59 23.63
CA ARG A 217 15.89 0.11 22.35
C ARG A 217 14.63 0.88 22.02
N ALA A 218 14.48 1.30 20.76
CA ALA A 218 13.25 1.95 20.32
C ALA A 218 12.09 0.97 20.46
N SER A 219 10.99 1.40 21.07
CA SER A 219 9.86 0.54 21.41
C SER A 219 9.19 -0.10 20.21
N TYR A 220 9.25 0.56 19.04
CA TYR A 220 8.77 -0.02 17.78
C TYR A 220 9.67 -1.17 17.29
N SER A 221 10.96 -1.19 17.64
CA SER A 221 11.82 -2.36 17.39
C SER A 221 11.41 -3.55 18.24
N ILE A 222 10.89 -3.32 19.46
CA ILE A 222 10.39 -4.40 20.31
C ILE A 222 9.15 -5.04 19.68
N LEU A 223 8.23 -4.22 19.16
CA LEU A 223 7.04 -4.71 18.44
C LEU A 223 7.43 -5.60 17.23
N GLN A 224 8.46 -5.21 16.48
CA GLN A 224 8.96 -5.99 15.33
C GLN A 224 9.52 -7.35 15.77
N ASP A 225 10.27 -7.38 16.88
CA ASP A 225 10.82 -8.63 17.43
C ASP A 225 9.70 -9.54 17.95
N GLU A 226 8.82 -9.00 18.78
CA GLU A 226 7.71 -9.77 19.37
C GLU A 226 6.76 -10.33 18.33
N LEU A 227 6.41 -9.54 17.29
CA LEU A 227 5.59 -10.03 16.19
C LEU A 227 6.30 -11.21 15.50
N PHE A 228 7.58 -11.06 15.17
CA PHE A 228 8.34 -12.12 14.50
C PHE A 228 8.39 -13.40 15.34
N HIS A 229 8.68 -13.29 16.64
CA HIS A 229 8.70 -14.43 17.55
C HIS A 229 7.34 -15.08 17.67
N TYR A 230 6.29 -14.31 17.94
CA TYR A 230 4.92 -14.79 18.05
C TYR A 230 4.49 -15.56 16.79
N MET A 231 4.66 -14.95 15.62
CA MET A 231 4.26 -15.58 14.36
C MET A 231 5.08 -16.85 14.06
N THR A 232 6.36 -16.88 14.44
CA THR A 232 7.20 -18.09 14.32
C THR A 232 6.71 -19.21 15.24
N GLU A 233 6.33 -18.87 16.46
CA GLU A 233 5.76 -19.82 17.44
C GLU A 233 4.41 -20.39 16.99
N GLN A 234 3.59 -19.59 16.29
CA GLN A 234 2.36 -20.05 15.64
C GLN A 234 2.61 -20.90 14.37
N GLY A 235 3.87 -21.16 14.02
CA GLY A 235 4.25 -22.06 12.94
C GLY A 235 4.46 -21.40 11.58
N PHE A 236 4.30 -20.07 11.47
CA PHE A 236 4.63 -19.36 10.23
C PHE A 236 6.15 -19.23 10.09
N LYS A 237 6.71 -19.72 8.98
CA LYS A 237 8.16 -19.77 8.74
C LYS A 237 8.49 -19.22 7.36
N GLY A 238 9.77 -18.91 7.12
CA GLY A 238 10.25 -18.48 5.80
C GLY A 238 10.25 -16.96 5.59
N PHE A 239 9.99 -16.18 6.64
CA PHE A 239 10.26 -14.74 6.70
C PHE A 239 11.18 -14.44 7.89
N GLN A 240 11.70 -13.22 7.95
CA GLN A 240 12.60 -12.73 9.00
C GLN A 240 12.08 -11.41 9.55
N ARG A 241 12.51 -11.02 10.76
CA ARG A 241 12.32 -9.63 11.21
C ARG A 241 13.12 -8.65 10.32
N GLY A 242 12.67 -7.41 10.21
CA GLY A 242 13.42 -6.34 9.54
C GLY A 242 14.78 -6.05 10.19
N GLU A 243 15.69 -5.35 9.52
CA GLU A 243 17.07 -5.14 9.99
C GLU A 243 17.17 -4.49 11.39
N TYR A 244 18.05 -5.01 12.26
CA TYR A 244 18.32 -4.40 13.57
C TYR A 244 19.00 -3.04 13.39
N GLY A 245 18.53 -2.03 14.11
CA GLY A 245 19.16 -0.70 14.10
C GLY A 245 19.03 0.05 12.78
N SER A 246 18.14 -0.37 11.87
CA SER A 246 17.92 0.29 10.59
C SER A 246 17.61 1.78 10.77
N THR A 247 18.32 2.62 10.02
CA THR A 247 18.09 4.07 9.95
C THR A 247 17.26 4.46 8.73
N ALA A 248 16.61 3.49 8.08
CA ALA A 248 15.79 3.74 6.91
C ALA A 248 14.62 4.67 7.27
N GLU A 249 14.46 5.75 6.51
CA GLU A 249 13.32 6.64 6.64
C GLU A 249 12.09 6.02 5.99
N HIS A 250 10.93 6.14 6.64
CA HIS A 250 9.67 5.67 6.09
C HIS A 250 9.25 6.55 4.91
N LEU A 251 9.07 5.93 3.75
CA LEU A 251 8.52 6.56 2.56
C LEU A 251 7.01 6.38 2.53
N THR A 252 6.29 7.40 2.06
CA THR A 252 4.88 7.23 1.69
C THR A 252 4.76 6.26 0.52
N SER A 253 3.59 5.63 0.34
CA SER A 253 3.38 4.67 -0.76
C SER A 253 3.74 5.26 -2.14
N LEU A 254 3.40 6.53 -2.38
CA LEU A 254 3.75 7.24 -3.62
C LEU A 254 5.26 7.47 -3.76
N GLN A 255 5.94 7.89 -2.68
CA GLN A 255 7.40 8.08 -2.69
C GLN A 255 8.12 6.76 -2.97
N TYR A 256 7.67 5.67 -2.32
CA TYR A 256 8.20 4.33 -2.54
C TYR A 256 8.00 3.87 -3.98
N GLN A 257 6.80 4.05 -4.53
CA GLN A 257 6.49 3.70 -5.93
C GLN A 257 7.39 4.46 -6.90
N ILE A 258 7.54 5.78 -6.73
CA ILE A 258 8.45 6.60 -7.56
C ILE A 258 9.89 6.10 -7.49
N GLN A 259 10.36 5.70 -6.30
CA GLN A 259 11.71 5.15 -6.16
C GLN A 259 11.86 3.81 -6.90
N GLN A 260 10.91 2.88 -6.73
CA GLN A 260 10.95 1.58 -7.40
C GLN A 260 10.87 1.71 -8.93
N ASP A 261 10.03 2.62 -9.43
CA ASP A 261 9.89 2.87 -10.87
C ASP A 261 11.19 3.44 -11.48
N LYS A 262 11.91 4.31 -10.75
CA LYS A 262 13.24 4.79 -11.15
C LYS A 262 14.25 3.64 -11.25
N GLU A 263 14.35 2.81 -10.20
CA GLU A 263 15.26 1.65 -10.21
C GLU A 263 14.93 0.68 -11.34
N ARG A 264 13.64 0.48 -11.63
CA ARG A 264 13.18 -0.36 -12.72
C ARG A 264 13.55 0.21 -14.08
N LEU A 265 13.36 1.52 -14.27
CA LEU A 265 13.76 2.22 -15.49
C LEU A 265 15.25 2.07 -15.76
N GLU A 266 16.11 2.25 -14.74
CA GLU A 266 17.55 2.05 -14.87
C GLU A 266 17.92 0.62 -15.25
N LYS A 267 17.26 -0.39 -14.66
CA LYS A 267 17.47 -1.80 -15.02
C LYS A 267 17.07 -2.09 -16.47
N LEU A 268 15.96 -1.52 -16.93
CA LEU A 268 15.51 -1.65 -18.32
C LEU A 268 16.50 -0.99 -19.28
N GLN A 269 16.98 0.21 -18.96
CA GLN A 269 18.00 0.89 -19.75
C GLN A 269 19.30 0.07 -19.86
N LYS A 270 19.79 -0.50 -18.76
CA LYS A 270 20.97 -1.39 -18.76
C LYS A 270 20.75 -2.65 -19.60
N ARG A 271 19.55 -3.24 -19.57
CA ARG A 271 19.20 -4.40 -20.41
C ARG A 271 19.20 -4.03 -21.89
N ILE A 272 18.57 -2.89 -22.25
CA ILE A 272 18.57 -2.38 -23.63
C ILE A 272 19.99 -2.17 -24.12
N GLN A 273 20.85 -1.52 -23.32
CA GLN A 273 22.25 -1.27 -23.68
C GLN A 273 23.05 -2.56 -23.84
N LYS A 274 22.88 -3.53 -22.93
CA LYS A 274 23.53 -4.84 -23.05
C LYS A 274 23.09 -5.59 -24.31
N GLU A 275 21.81 -5.55 -24.63
CA GLU A 275 21.28 -6.19 -25.83
C GLU A 275 21.80 -5.49 -27.10
N GLN A 276 21.92 -4.16 -27.10
CA GLN A 276 22.57 -3.40 -28.19
C GLN A 276 24.02 -3.86 -28.43
N VAL A 277 24.84 -3.97 -27.38
CA VAL A 277 26.24 -4.44 -27.47
C VAL A 277 26.33 -5.89 -27.97
N LYS A 278 25.40 -6.76 -27.56
CA LYS A 278 25.37 -8.17 -27.99
C LYS A 278 25.20 -8.32 -29.51
N TYR A 279 24.48 -7.41 -30.16
CA TYR A 279 24.28 -7.43 -31.62
C TYR A 279 25.28 -6.55 -32.39
N GLU A 280 26.15 -5.77 -31.74
CA GLU A 280 27.21 -5.03 -32.42
C GLU A 280 28.15 -5.94 -33.25
N PRO A 281 28.61 -7.11 -32.76
CA PRO A 281 29.49 -7.98 -33.53
C PRO A 281 28.86 -8.59 -34.78
N ALA A 282 27.53 -8.75 -34.82
CA ALA A 282 26.80 -9.15 -36.03
C ALA A 282 26.88 -8.09 -37.14
N ARG A 283 27.26 -6.84 -36.82
CA ARG A 283 27.61 -5.84 -37.84
C ARG A 283 28.91 -6.17 -38.57
N HIS A 284 29.82 -6.98 -38.01
CA HIS A 284 31.08 -7.33 -38.68
C HIS A 284 30.92 -8.45 -39.72
N ILE A 285 29.78 -9.15 -39.73
CA ILE A 285 29.30 -9.99 -40.84
C ILE A 285 28.24 -9.18 -41.61
N SER A 286 28.48 -7.89 -41.83
CA SER A 286 27.70 -7.10 -42.77
C SER A 286 28.59 -6.71 -43.93
N LYS A 287 28.34 -7.32 -45.09
CA LYS A 287 28.82 -6.82 -46.37
C LYS A 287 27.73 -5.91 -46.93
N THR A 288 28.12 -4.77 -47.48
CA THR A 288 27.21 -3.94 -48.27
C THR A 288 26.77 -4.70 -49.52
N LEU A 289 25.62 -4.33 -50.11
CA LEU A 289 25.14 -4.95 -51.35
C LEU A 289 26.24 -4.97 -52.45
N ASN A 290 26.99 -3.88 -52.58
CA ASN A 290 28.08 -3.77 -53.54
C ASN A 290 29.26 -4.73 -53.27
N GLU A 291 29.56 -5.01 -52.00
CA GLU A 291 30.62 -5.97 -51.62
C GLU A 291 30.18 -7.42 -51.80
N ILE A 292 28.88 -7.70 -51.78
CA ILE A 292 28.30 -9.01 -52.10
C ILE A 292 28.27 -9.19 -53.62
N ASP A 293 27.84 -8.17 -54.37
CA ASP A 293 27.76 -8.20 -55.83
C ASP A 293 29.14 -8.31 -56.51
N SER A 294 30.19 -7.85 -55.81
CA SER A 294 31.59 -8.00 -56.26
C SER A 294 32.23 -9.34 -55.86
N MET A 295 31.53 -10.20 -55.11
CA MET A 295 32.00 -11.57 -54.82
C MET A 295 31.75 -12.49 -56.02
N GLY A 296 32.84 -12.90 -56.63
CA GLY A 296 32.83 -13.79 -57.79
C GLY A 296 33.09 -13.04 -59.09
N GLN A 297 33.94 -13.63 -59.94
CA GLN A 297 34.33 -13.07 -61.22
C GLN A 297 33.90 -13.99 -62.34
N LYS A 298 33.53 -13.39 -63.47
CA LYS A 298 33.20 -14.14 -64.70
C LYS A 298 34.50 -14.65 -65.31
N THR A 299 34.65 -15.96 -65.40
CA THR A 299 35.78 -16.58 -66.10
C THR A 299 35.67 -16.33 -67.60
N ILE A 300 36.78 -16.50 -68.31
CA ILE A 300 36.87 -16.36 -69.78
C ILE A 300 35.87 -17.29 -70.50
N THR A 301 35.48 -18.40 -69.86
CA THR A 301 34.45 -19.34 -70.33
C THR A 301 33.01 -18.95 -69.97
N GLY A 302 32.80 -17.75 -69.41
CA GLY A 302 31.49 -17.22 -69.03
C GLY A 302 30.91 -17.77 -67.71
N LYS A 303 31.62 -18.70 -67.05
CA LYS A 303 31.19 -19.28 -65.76
C LYS A 303 31.55 -18.34 -64.61
N MET A 304 30.74 -18.29 -63.55
CA MET A 304 31.12 -17.60 -62.32
C MET A 304 32.13 -18.45 -61.54
N ALA A 305 33.28 -17.86 -61.21
CA ALA A 305 34.23 -18.42 -60.25
C ALA A 305 34.23 -17.55 -58.99
N ILE A 306 34.16 -18.20 -57.84
CA ILE A 306 34.21 -17.54 -56.53
C ILE A 306 35.40 -18.09 -55.74
N SER A 307 36.05 -17.22 -54.96
CA SER A 307 37.12 -17.67 -54.07
C SER A 307 36.56 -18.55 -52.95
N LYS A 308 37.41 -19.40 -52.36
CA LYS A 308 37.01 -20.26 -51.24
C LYS A 308 36.62 -19.43 -50.01
N GLU A 309 37.34 -18.34 -49.76
CA GLU A 309 37.02 -17.35 -48.74
C GLU A 309 35.65 -16.68 -49.00
N ASP A 310 35.37 -16.19 -50.21
CA ASP A 310 34.10 -15.54 -50.53
C ASP A 310 32.92 -16.51 -50.44
N TYR A 311 33.11 -17.77 -50.87
CA TYR A 311 32.09 -18.81 -50.73
C TYR A 311 31.77 -19.11 -49.25
N SER A 312 32.80 -19.18 -48.40
CA SER A 312 32.62 -19.39 -46.96
C SER A 312 31.89 -18.19 -46.32
N GLN A 313 32.24 -16.96 -46.70
CA GLN A 313 31.60 -15.73 -46.22
C GLN A 313 30.13 -15.65 -46.66
N LEU A 314 29.81 -15.91 -47.94
CA LEU A 314 28.42 -15.96 -48.42
C LEU A 314 27.60 -17.02 -47.71
N THR A 315 28.19 -18.19 -47.43
CA THR A 315 27.51 -19.26 -46.70
C THR A 315 27.19 -18.84 -45.26
N ALA A 316 28.11 -18.13 -44.60
CA ALA A 316 27.88 -17.58 -43.26
C ALA A 316 26.78 -16.51 -43.27
N LEU A 317 26.84 -15.55 -44.20
CA LEU A 317 25.83 -14.50 -44.40
C LEU A 317 24.44 -15.08 -44.71
N ALA A 318 24.36 -16.11 -45.55
CA ALA A 318 23.09 -16.76 -45.91
C ALA A 318 22.48 -17.52 -44.72
N LYS A 319 23.31 -18.24 -43.94
CA LYS A 319 22.86 -18.92 -42.71
C LYS A 319 22.33 -17.92 -41.70
N GLU A 320 23.06 -16.83 -41.45
CA GLU A 320 22.63 -15.74 -40.58
C GLU A 320 21.34 -15.10 -41.09
N GLY A 321 21.24 -14.79 -42.38
CA GLY A 321 20.03 -14.21 -42.97
C GLY A 321 18.79 -15.10 -42.85
N ILE A 322 18.93 -16.43 -42.89
CA ILE A 322 17.82 -17.37 -42.69
C ILE A 322 17.42 -17.42 -41.21
N THR A 323 18.38 -17.52 -40.29
CA THR A 323 18.10 -17.59 -38.85
C THR A 323 17.54 -16.29 -38.29
N SER A 324 18.05 -15.15 -38.77
CA SER A 324 17.69 -13.82 -38.27
C SER A 324 16.31 -13.38 -38.74
N ARG A 325 15.78 -13.86 -39.88
CA ARG A 325 14.44 -13.47 -40.38
C ARG A 325 13.31 -13.76 -39.40
N ALA A 326 13.35 -14.91 -38.73
CA ALA A 326 12.34 -15.29 -37.75
C ALA A 326 12.43 -14.43 -36.47
N GLU A 327 13.65 -14.10 -36.04
CA GLU A 327 13.89 -13.24 -34.88
C GLU A 327 13.54 -11.78 -35.17
N ILE A 328 13.92 -11.25 -36.33
CA ILE A 328 13.55 -9.90 -36.80
C ILE A 328 12.04 -9.76 -36.80
N LYS A 329 11.29 -10.72 -37.36
CA LYS A 329 9.82 -10.69 -37.35
C LYS A 329 9.25 -10.67 -35.93
N LYS A 330 9.82 -11.45 -35.00
CA LYS A 330 9.40 -11.43 -33.58
C LYS A 330 9.74 -10.10 -32.90
N PHE A 331 10.91 -9.53 -33.18
CA PHE A 331 11.33 -8.24 -32.64
C PHE A 331 10.49 -7.09 -33.19
N GLU A 332 10.16 -7.08 -34.49
CA GLU A 332 9.24 -6.12 -35.10
C GLU A 332 7.85 -6.19 -34.47
N GLN A 333 7.31 -7.40 -34.27
CA GLN A 333 6.03 -7.59 -33.59
C GLN A 333 6.07 -7.06 -32.15
N SER A 334 7.14 -7.36 -31.41
CA SER A 334 7.31 -6.90 -30.04
C SER A 334 7.47 -5.37 -29.98
N ALA A 335 8.28 -4.80 -30.87
CA ALA A 335 8.49 -3.36 -30.97
C ALA A 335 7.19 -2.63 -31.31
N ASN A 336 6.39 -3.16 -32.25
CA ASN A 336 5.08 -2.62 -32.58
C ASN A 336 4.12 -2.69 -31.40
N PHE A 337 4.09 -3.83 -30.68
CA PHE A 337 3.27 -3.99 -29.48
C PHE A 337 3.63 -2.95 -28.40
N TYR A 338 4.91 -2.80 -28.06
CA TYR A 338 5.34 -1.84 -27.04
C TYR A 338 5.19 -0.39 -27.50
N ARG A 339 5.39 -0.10 -28.80
CA ARG A 339 5.13 1.22 -29.39
C ARG A 339 3.65 1.58 -29.27
N GLN A 340 2.74 0.66 -29.56
CA GLN A 340 1.31 0.90 -29.40
C GLN A 340 0.95 1.17 -27.94
N LYS A 341 1.42 0.31 -27.01
CA LYS A 341 1.24 0.51 -25.56
C LYS A 341 1.75 1.87 -25.09
N TYR A 342 2.91 2.30 -25.57
CA TYR A 342 3.48 3.61 -25.24
C TYR A 342 2.59 4.74 -25.75
N MET A 343 2.14 4.68 -27.01
CA MET A 343 1.26 5.70 -27.59
C MET A 343 -0.08 5.77 -26.85
N ASP A 344 -0.68 4.62 -26.50
CA ASP A 344 -1.92 4.56 -25.73
C ASP A 344 -1.76 5.23 -24.35
N SER A 345 -0.64 4.94 -23.69
CA SER A 345 -0.29 5.52 -22.38
C SER A 345 -0.01 7.01 -22.46
N ALA A 346 0.76 7.45 -23.47
CA ALA A 346 1.06 8.86 -23.71
C ALA A 346 -0.22 9.66 -24.00
N ASN A 347 -1.11 9.12 -24.84
CA ASN A 347 -2.40 9.72 -25.13
C ASN A 347 -3.30 9.78 -23.88
N ALA A 348 -3.30 8.75 -23.04
CA ALA A 348 -4.02 8.76 -21.78
C ALA A 348 -3.49 9.83 -20.82
N LEU A 349 -2.17 9.96 -20.71
CA LEU A 349 -1.52 10.98 -19.90
C LEU A 349 -1.87 12.39 -20.41
N GLU A 350 -1.82 12.61 -21.72
CA GLU A 350 -2.16 13.92 -22.29
C GLU A 350 -3.63 14.28 -22.03
N ARG A 351 -4.55 13.33 -22.23
CA ARG A 351 -5.96 13.52 -21.86
C ARG A 351 -6.13 13.86 -20.37
N MET A 352 -5.35 13.22 -19.49
CA MET A 352 -5.38 13.51 -18.06
C MET A 352 -4.82 14.89 -17.74
N LYS A 353 -3.74 15.32 -18.38
CA LYS A 353 -3.22 16.69 -18.25
C LYS A 353 -4.26 17.72 -18.69
N THR A 354 -4.94 17.50 -19.81
CA THR A 354 -6.02 18.39 -20.27
C THR A 354 -7.13 18.49 -19.24
N LYS A 355 -7.66 17.35 -18.77
CA LYS A 355 -8.71 17.32 -17.75
C LYS A 355 -8.28 17.98 -16.44
N TYR A 356 -7.04 17.76 -16.01
CA TYR A 356 -6.48 18.39 -14.83
C TYR A 356 -6.40 19.91 -14.98
N ASN A 357 -5.91 20.40 -16.12
CA ASN A 357 -5.83 21.83 -16.39
C ASN A 357 -7.22 22.47 -16.48
N GLU A 358 -8.19 21.81 -17.12
CA GLU A 358 -9.58 22.26 -17.14
C GLU A 358 -10.18 22.34 -15.74
N LEU A 359 -9.94 21.32 -14.91
CA LEU A 359 -10.39 21.31 -13.52
C LEU A 359 -9.72 22.45 -12.73
N LYS A 360 -8.42 22.63 -12.89
CA LYS A 360 -7.65 23.70 -12.26
C LYS A 360 -8.21 25.08 -12.62
N GLU A 361 -8.49 25.35 -13.90
CA GLU A 361 -9.08 26.62 -14.33
C GLU A 361 -10.50 26.81 -13.79
N LYS A 362 -11.33 25.76 -13.81
CA LYS A 362 -12.69 25.80 -13.21
C LYS A 362 -12.64 26.09 -11.71
N CYS A 363 -11.64 25.58 -11.01
CA CYS A 363 -11.44 25.79 -9.58
C CYS A 363 -10.70 27.10 -9.26
N ARG A 364 -10.11 27.79 -10.25
CA ARG A 364 -9.28 28.97 -10.02
C ARG A 364 -9.97 30.08 -9.23
N PRO A 365 -11.22 30.49 -9.54
CA PRO A 365 -11.90 31.53 -8.77
C PRO A 365 -12.10 31.15 -7.30
N PHE A 366 -12.31 29.87 -7.02
CA PHE A 366 -12.45 29.37 -5.66
C PHE A 366 -11.11 29.34 -4.91
N LEU A 367 -10.03 28.93 -5.57
CA LEU A 367 -8.68 28.97 -4.99
C LEU A 367 -8.25 30.40 -4.68
N GLU A 368 -8.50 31.34 -5.59
CA GLU A 368 -8.28 32.79 -5.37
C GLU A 368 -9.13 33.30 -4.18
N ALA A 369 -10.41 32.89 -4.09
CA ALA A 369 -11.27 33.25 -2.96
C ALA A 369 -10.79 32.65 -1.63
N LEU A 370 -10.24 31.44 -1.62
CA LEU A 370 -9.63 30.84 -0.43
C LEU A 370 -8.38 31.60 0.03
N GLU A 371 -7.58 32.10 -0.91
CA GLU A 371 -6.36 32.84 -0.61
C GLU A 371 -6.66 34.23 -0.02
N HIS A 372 -7.61 34.96 -0.61
CA HIS A 372 -7.94 36.32 -0.21
C HIS A 372 -9.02 36.41 0.89
N PHE A 373 -9.98 35.47 0.90
CA PHE A 373 -11.15 35.48 1.78
C PHE A 373 -11.44 34.08 2.38
N PRO A 374 -10.48 33.50 3.12
CA PRO A 374 -10.55 32.10 3.55
C PRO A 374 -11.80 31.76 4.36
N GLU A 375 -12.28 32.65 5.24
CA GLU A 375 -13.45 32.40 6.07
C GLU A 375 -14.76 32.43 5.28
N VAL A 376 -14.88 33.31 4.28
CA VAL A 376 -16.05 33.37 3.39
C VAL A 376 -16.09 32.15 2.48
N ALA A 377 -14.94 31.78 1.92
CA ALA A 377 -14.81 30.59 1.08
C ALA A 377 -15.12 29.30 1.87
N LYS A 378 -14.63 29.16 3.11
CA LYS A 378 -14.99 28.04 4.00
C LYS A 378 -16.50 28.00 4.27
N LEU A 379 -17.10 29.12 4.65
CA LEU A 379 -18.54 29.18 4.93
C LEU A 379 -19.39 28.80 3.70
N PHE A 380 -18.97 29.24 2.51
CA PHE A 380 -19.58 28.82 1.25
C PHE A 380 -19.48 27.30 1.05
N THR A 381 -18.29 26.69 1.26
CA THR A 381 -18.14 25.24 1.14
C THR A 381 -18.99 24.47 2.16
N GLU A 382 -19.11 24.95 3.40
CA GLU A 382 -19.96 24.33 4.41
C GLU A 382 -21.43 24.36 4.00
N LYS A 383 -21.91 25.49 3.47
CA LYS A 383 -23.28 25.64 2.96
C LYS A 383 -23.54 24.76 1.75
N VAL A 384 -22.61 24.72 0.80
CA VAL A 384 -22.70 23.84 -0.38
C VAL A 384 -22.71 22.36 0.04
N LYS A 385 -21.89 21.97 1.01
CA LYS A 385 -21.89 20.60 1.56
C LYS A 385 -23.23 20.24 2.21
N GLN A 386 -23.86 21.17 2.94
CA GLN A 386 -25.21 20.98 3.49
C GLN A 386 -26.23 20.75 2.37
N LEU A 387 -26.18 21.53 1.28
CA LEU A 387 -27.08 21.37 0.14
C LEU A 387 -26.91 20.02 -0.55
N PHE A 388 -25.68 19.55 -0.73
CA PHE A 388 -25.42 18.21 -1.26
C PHE A 388 -25.95 17.11 -0.34
N SER A 389 -25.73 17.21 0.97
CA SER A 389 -26.28 16.22 1.92
C SER A 389 -27.81 16.15 1.90
N PHE A 390 -28.48 17.29 1.70
CA PHE A 390 -29.93 17.34 1.57
C PHE A 390 -30.39 16.67 0.27
N LYS A 391 -29.72 16.96 -0.84
CA LYS A 391 -30.02 16.35 -2.14
C LYS A 391 -29.80 14.84 -2.13
N GLU A 392 -28.70 14.35 -1.56
CA GLU A 392 -28.45 12.92 -1.42
C GLU A 392 -29.51 12.22 -0.54
N ALA A 393 -29.94 12.84 0.56
CA ALA A 393 -31.01 12.31 1.39
C ALA A 393 -32.33 12.22 0.62
N GLN A 394 -32.63 13.23 -0.19
CA GLN A 394 -33.79 13.24 -1.08
C GLN A 394 -33.71 12.11 -2.12
N GLU A 395 -32.58 11.96 -2.81
CA GLU A 395 -32.37 10.90 -3.82
C GLU A 395 -32.47 9.50 -3.21
N ARG A 396 -31.95 9.28 -2.00
CA ARG A 396 -32.10 8.02 -1.25
C ARG A 396 -33.57 7.75 -0.92
N ALA A 397 -34.28 8.76 -0.40
CA ALA A 397 -35.70 8.63 -0.08
C ALA A 397 -36.54 8.30 -1.33
N GLU A 398 -36.26 8.94 -2.47
CA GLU A 398 -36.91 8.64 -3.74
C GLU A 398 -36.62 7.22 -4.24
N LYS A 399 -35.37 6.75 -4.09
CA LYS A 399 -34.99 5.38 -4.47
C LYS A 399 -35.68 4.34 -3.60
N GLU A 400 -35.71 4.56 -2.28
CA GLU A 400 -36.42 3.69 -1.33
C GLU A 400 -37.93 3.67 -1.58
N ALA A 401 -38.53 4.81 -1.91
CA ALA A 401 -39.95 4.90 -2.26
C ALA A 401 -40.26 4.09 -3.54
N ARG A 402 -39.44 4.22 -4.59
CA ARG A 402 -39.58 3.43 -5.83
C ARG A 402 -39.41 1.93 -5.58
N GLU A 403 -38.50 1.55 -4.69
CA GLU A 403 -38.25 0.16 -4.36
C GLU A 403 -39.40 -0.44 -3.52
N LYS A 404 -39.95 0.31 -2.56
CA LYS A 404 -41.17 -0.07 -1.84
C LYS A 404 -42.36 -0.26 -2.77
N GLU A 405 -42.59 0.69 -3.68
CA GLU A 405 -43.66 0.58 -4.68
C GLU A 405 -43.50 -0.66 -5.57
N ARG A 406 -42.26 -0.95 -6.00
CA ARG A 406 -41.94 -2.16 -6.76
C ARG A 406 -42.24 -3.44 -5.96
N GLN A 407 -41.87 -3.49 -4.69
CA GLN A 407 -42.13 -4.63 -3.81
C GLN A 407 -43.64 -4.84 -3.56
N GLU A 408 -44.40 -3.76 -3.38
CA GLU A 408 -45.86 -3.81 -3.24
C GLU A 408 -46.53 -4.32 -4.53
N ARG A 409 -46.09 -3.85 -5.70
CA ARG A 409 -46.56 -4.37 -7.00
C ARG A 409 -46.27 -5.87 -7.15
N ILE A 410 -45.11 -6.34 -6.69
CA ILE A 410 -44.75 -7.77 -6.71
C ILE A 410 -45.63 -8.58 -5.74
N LYS A 411 -45.85 -8.09 -4.52
CA LYS A 411 -46.74 -8.72 -3.53
C LYS A 411 -48.18 -8.80 -4.03
N ALA A 412 -48.72 -7.70 -4.60
CA ALA A 412 -50.06 -7.67 -5.18
C ALA A 412 -50.23 -8.69 -6.32
N ARG A 413 -49.22 -8.82 -7.21
CA ARG A 413 -49.21 -9.84 -8.28
C ARG A 413 -49.16 -11.28 -7.74
N ARG A 414 -48.41 -11.53 -6.66
CA ARG A 414 -48.35 -12.85 -6.00
C ARG A 414 -49.67 -13.21 -5.31
N ASN A 415 -50.29 -12.27 -4.60
CA ASN A 415 -51.58 -12.49 -3.95
C ASN A 415 -52.69 -12.76 -4.97
N LYS A 416 -52.68 -12.08 -6.13
CA LYS A 416 -53.65 -12.34 -7.20
C LYS A 416 -53.53 -13.75 -7.80
N ARG A 417 -52.30 -14.24 -7.99
CA ARG A 417 -52.04 -15.63 -8.44
C ARG A 417 -52.34 -16.71 -7.39
N GLY A 418 -52.35 -16.34 -6.11
CA GLY A 418 -52.71 -17.25 -5.01
C GLY A 418 -54.21 -17.41 -4.79
N MET A 419 -55.03 -16.46 -5.27
CA MET A 419 -56.50 -16.54 -5.23
C MET A 419 -57.11 -17.26 -6.45
N GLU A 420 -56.33 -17.49 -7.50
CA GLU A 420 -56.74 -18.20 -8.73
C GLU A 420 -56.35 -19.70 -8.73
N ARG A 421 -55.86 -20.21 -7.60
CA ARG A 421 -55.64 -21.65 -7.32
C ARG A 421 -56.51 -22.05 -6.15
#